data_AF-A0A381SQR0-F1
#
_entry.id   AF-A0A381SQR0-F1
#
_cell.length_a   1.000
_cell.length_b   1.000
_cell.length_c   1.000
_cell.angle_alpha   90.00
_cell.angle_beta   90.00
_cell.angle_gamma   90.00
#
_symmetry.space_group_name_H-M   'P 1'
#
loop_
_entity.id
_entity.type
_entity.pdbx_description
1 polymer ?
#
loop_
_entity_poly.entity_id
_entity_poly.type
_entity_poly.pdbx_seq_one_letter_code
_entity_poly.pdbx_strand_id
1 'polypeptide(L)' 'TRQRVEKFKTGFYYIAKKANVPIIMFTLNFKSKEILISNPFYTTNDMKADFNFIESFFDGVEGKVKELSFYKN' A
#
# COMPACT_ATOMS: atom_id res chain seq x y z
N THR A 1 13.87 8.34 -10.89
CA THR A 1 12.63 7.74 -11.44
C THR A 1 12.12 6.70 -10.47
N ARG A 2 10.80 6.59 -10.24
CA ARG A 2 10.25 5.48 -9.44
C ARG A 2 10.33 4.20 -10.29
N GLN A 3 11.18 3.26 -9.89
CA GLN A 3 11.22 1.92 -10.47
C GLN A 3 10.22 1.00 -9.76
N ARG A 4 9.75 -0.03 -10.46
CA ARG A 4 8.95 -1.09 -9.84
C ARG A 4 9.77 -1.78 -8.75
N VAL A 5 9.13 -2.04 -7.62
CA VAL A 5 9.72 -2.80 -6.52
C VAL A 5 8.81 -3.99 -6.22
N GLU A 6 9.41 -5.13 -5.89
CA GLU A 6 8.65 -6.32 -5.48
C GLU A 6 8.20 -6.24 -4.02
N LYS A 7 8.96 -5.54 -3.19
CA LYS A 7 8.70 -5.39 -1.76
C LYS A 7 8.56 -3.93 -1.39
N PHE A 8 7.57 -3.62 -0.55
CA PHE A 8 7.41 -2.28 0.01
C PHE A 8 8.58 -1.91 0.92
N LYS A 9 9.00 -0.64 0.86
CA LYS A 9 9.92 -0.08 1.84
C LYS A 9 9.24 -0.03 3.21
N THR A 10 9.90 -0.45 4.28
CA THR A 10 9.26 -0.58 5.61
C THR A 10 9.32 0.69 6.47
N GLY A 11 10.01 1.74 6.03
CA GLY A 11 10.21 2.96 6.82
C GLY A 11 8.92 3.63 7.26
N PHE A 12 7.93 3.76 6.37
CA PHE A 12 6.64 4.38 6.68
C PHE A 12 5.91 3.63 7.81
N TYR A 13 5.98 2.30 7.79
CA TYR A 13 5.33 1.43 8.77
C TYR A 13 5.94 1.63 10.16
N TYR A 14 7.26 1.66 10.26
CA TYR A 14 7.94 1.89 11.54
C TYR A 14 7.74 3.31 12.08
N ILE A 15 7.65 4.31 11.20
CA ILE A 15 7.32 5.69 11.61
C ILE A 15 5.91 5.72 12.21
N ALA A 16 4.93 5.16 11.50
CA ALA A 16 3.53 5.11 11.97
C ALA A 16 3.41 4.38 13.30
N LYS A 17 4.04 3.20 13.42
CA LYS A 17 4.02 2.38 14.63
C LYS A 17 4.68 3.08 15.83
N LYS A 18 5.83 3.72 15.64
CA LYS A 18 6.53 4.44 16.73
C LYS A 18 5.82 5.72 17.15
N ALA A 19 5.21 6.42 16.20
CA ALA A 19 4.48 7.66 16.48
C ALA A 19 3.02 7.41 16.92
N ASN A 20 2.54 6.16 16.87
CA ASN A 20 1.16 5.79 17.14
C ASN A 20 0.14 6.58 16.30
N VAL A 21 0.45 6.75 15.01
CA VAL A 21 -0.41 7.45 14.04
C VAL A 21 -0.96 6.48 12.99
N PRO A 22 -2.16 6.73 12.45
CA PRO A 22 -2.72 5.86 11.42
C PRO A 22 -2.01 6.03 10.08
N ILE A 23 -2.08 4.97 9.27
CA ILE A 23 -1.70 4.95 7.86
C ILE A 23 -2.97 5.11 7.03
N ILE A 24 -2.98 6.11 6.13
CA ILE A 24 -4.01 6.23 5.09
C ILE A 24 -3.41 5.72 3.79
N MET A 25 -4.02 4.70 3.20
CA MET A 25 -3.63 4.18 1.90
C MET A 25 -4.45 4.88 0.82
N PHE A 26 -3.79 5.21 -0.28
CA PHE A 26 -4.36 5.95 -1.40
C PHE A 26 -3.84 5.39 -2.72
N THR A 27 -4.73 5.21 -3.69
CA THR A 27 -4.33 4.82 -5.04
C THR A 27 -5.27 5.35 -6.12
N LEU A 28 -4.72 5.42 -7.33
CA LEU A 28 -5.43 5.80 -8.55
C LEU A 28 -5.51 4.55 -9.43
N ASN A 29 -6.70 3.98 -9.57
CA ASN A 29 -6.92 2.84 -10.45
C ASN A 29 -7.26 3.35 -11.87
N PHE A 30 -6.28 3.31 -12.77
CA PHE A 30 -6.45 3.79 -14.15
C PHE A 30 -7.30 2.84 -15.01
N LYS A 31 -7.41 1.56 -14.61
CA LYS A 31 -8.26 0.59 -15.30
C LYS A 31 -9.74 0.91 -15.09
N SER A 32 -10.16 1.14 -13.83
CA SER A 32 -11.55 1.47 -13.50
C SER A 32 -11.85 2.98 -13.49
N LYS A 33 -10.81 3.83 -13.57
CA LYS A 33 -10.89 5.30 -13.45
C LYS A 33 -11.44 5.76 -12.10
N GLU A 34 -11.01 5.09 -11.04
CA GLU A 34 -11.46 5.35 -9.67
C GLU A 34 -10.29 5.73 -8.76
N ILE A 35 -10.64 6.42 -7.68
CA ILE A 35 -9.73 6.74 -6.57
C ILE A 35 -10.14 5.89 -5.39
N LEU A 36 -9.20 5.12 -4.85
CA LEU A 36 -9.41 4.32 -3.65
C LEU A 36 -8.66 4.96 -2.49
N ILE A 37 -9.38 5.17 -1.39
CA ILE A 37 -8.84 5.71 -0.14
C ILE A 37 -9.28 4.77 0.98
N SER A 38 -8.33 4.30 1.79
CA SER A 38 -8.66 3.44 2.93
C SER A 38 -9.24 4.24 4.09
N ASN A 39 -9.98 3.55 4.96
CA ASN A 39 -10.13 4.01 6.34
C ASN A 39 -8.76 4.08 7.05
N PRO A 40 -8.63 4.86 8.13
CA PRO A 40 -7.44 4.87 8.96
C PRO A 40 -7.03 3.48 9.43
N PHE A 41 -5.79 3.08 9.12
CA PHE A 41 -5.23 1.80 9.54
C PHE A 41 -4.20 2.02 10.65
N TYR A 42 -4.46 1.47 11.83
CA TYR A 42 -3.50 1.45 12.94
C TYR A 42 -2.73 0.14 12.91
N THR A 43 -1.40 0.24 12.93
CA THR A 43 -0.52 -0.93 12.93
C THR A 43 -0.73 -1.78 14.18
N THR A 44 -0.60 -3.09 14.04
CA THR A 44 -0.70 -4.06 15.12
C THR A 44 0.69 -4.52 15.58
N ASN A 45 0.72 -5.56 16.42
CA ASN A 45 1.96 -6.22 16.80
C ASN A 45 2.43 -7.27 15.78
N ASP A 46 1.57 -7.67 14.84
CA ASP A 46 1.90 -8.60 13.77
C ASP A 46 2.16 -7.86 12.45
N MET A 47 3.44 -7.60 12.19
CA MET A 47 3.86 -6.94 10.95
C MET A 47 3.48 -7.72 9.69
N LYS A 48 3.43 -9.06 9.75
CA LYS A 48 3.09 -9.87 8.59
C LYS A 48 1.61 -9.71 8.26
N ALA A 49 0.74 -9.73 9.28
CA ALA A 49 -0.69 -9.46 9.10
C ALA A 49 -0.95 -8.05 8.57
N ASP A 50 -0.23 -7.05 9.11
CA ASP A 50 -0.37 -5.66 8.68
C ASP A 50 0.04 -5.46 7.23
N PHE A 51 1.19 -6.01 6.82
CA PHE A 51 1.63 -5.93 5.42
C PHE A 51 0.72 -6.71 4.49
N ASN A 52 0.20 -7.87 4.90
CA ASN A 52 -0.80 -8.60 4.13
C ASN A 52 -2.06 -7.74 3.89
N PHE A 53 -2.53 -7.00 4.89
CA PHE A 53 -3.67 -6.09 4.75
C PHE A 53 -3.35 -4.93 3.81
N ILE A 54 -2.20 -4.28 4.00
CA ILE A 54 -1.74 -3.15 3.17
C ILE A 54 -1.57 -3.58 1.71
N GLU A 55 -0.90 -4.69 1.45
CA GLU A 55 -0.68 -5.21 0.09
C GLU A 55 -1.99 -5.59 -0.59
N SER A 56 -2.95 -6.17 0.16
CA SER A 56 -4.25 -6.55 -0.39
C SER A 56 -5.08 -5.33 -0.82
N PHE A 57 -4.86 -4.16 -0.22
CA PHE A 57 -5.51 -2.91 -0.66
C PHE A 57 -5.05 -2.47 -2.06
N PHE A 58 -3.80 -2.77 -2.43
CA PHE A 58 -3.23 -2.40 -3.72
C PHE A 58 -3.32 -3.52 -4.76
N ASP A 59 -3.81 -4.70 -4.39
CA ASP A 59 -3.91 -5.83 -5.29
C ASP A 59 -4.92 -5.57 -6.41
N GLY A 60 -4.55 -5.94 -7.64
CA GLY A 60 -5.37 -5.69 -8.84
C GLY A 60 -5.47 -4.22 -9.29
N VAL A 61 -4.80 -3.27 -8.62
CA VAL A 61 -4.82 -1.85 -9.02
C VAL A 61 -3.82 -1.61 -10.15
N GLU A 62 -4.33 -1.13 -11.30
CA GLU A 62 -3.48 -0.81 -12.45
C GLU A 62 -3.16 0.70 -12.47
N GLY A 63 -1.87 1.02 -12.35
CA GLY A 63 -1.36 2.39 -12.48
C GLY A 63 -1.34 2.87 -13.93
N LYS A 64 -1.03 4.17 -14.13
CA LYS A 64 -0.94 4.78 -15.47
C LYS A 64 0.02 4.03 -16.41
N VAL A 65 1.13 3.53 -15.86
CA VAL A 65 2.08 2.66 -16.55
C VAL A 65 1.90 1.27 -15.97
N LYS A 66 1.22 0.40 -16.72
CA LYS A 66 0.73 -0.91 -16.25
C LYS A 66 1.85 -1.79 -15.73
N GLU A 67 3.01 -1.76 -16.38
CA GLU A 67 4.20 -2.55 -16.08
C GLU A 67 4.79 -2.21 -14.72
N LEU A 68 4.59 -0.98 -14.25
CA LEU A 68 5.07 -0.48 -12.95
C LEU A 68 4.07 -0.68 -11.81
N SER A 69 2.90 -1.26 -12.07
CA SER A 69 1.88 -1.53 -11.05
C SER A 69 2.36 -2.58 -10.05
N PHE A 70 1.84 -2.52 -8.84
CA PHE A 70 2.07 -3.55 -7.81
C PHE A 70 1.17 -4.76 -8.10
N TYR A 71 1.73 -5.95 -7.93
CA TYR A 71 0.99 -7.21 -8.02
C TYR A 71 1.44 -8.06 -6.85
N LYS A 72 0.47 -8.58 -6.09
CA LYS A 72 0.77 -9.48 -4.98
C LYS A 72 1.23 -10.83 -5.55
N ASN A 73 2.41 -11.29 -5.13
CA ASN A 73 2.97 -12.59 -5.55
C ASN A 73 2.53 -13.71 -4.60
#